data_AF-A0A948WPA6-F1
#
_entry.id   AF-A0A948WPA6-F1
#
_cell.length_a   1.000
_cell.length_b   1.000
_cell.length_c   1.000
_cell.angle_alpha   90.00
_cell.angle_beta   90.00
_cell.angle_gamma   90.00
#
_symmetry.space_group_name_H-M   'P 1'
#
loop_
_entity.id
_entity.type
_entity.pdbx_description
1 polymer ?
#
loop_
_entity_poly.entity_id
_entity_poly.type
_entity_poly.pdbx_seq_one_letter_code
_entity_poly.pdbx_strand_id
1 'polypeptide(L)'
;PYEFTEVQAIDILDMQLRQLTRLSRIDLEAEIAELTQRIADLQAILADDTKLRTVIKDELLAIKEEFATPRVCPITLDAGEMSLEDLVDDTELVIVMTAAQYVKAVAASNFRTQGRGGKGVTGAKLKADDIVKHVIFTTAHAYLLFFSNRGKVYRLRAHDVPERERAAKGVPIVNLLPLQAGETIEAIIDTRDFAAERYLFFATRDGVVKKTAFDEYDNGRRDGLIAINLRPGDELVRVIETSGSDDIFMVSRSGMTIRFSEDEVRPMGRATAGVRGMKLRSGDKVVSVDVARDDAAILMITEAGYGKRTQLDKFNQQGRGGIGVRGIVIKEKKGYVVSAFMVGIDDEIVAVTSGGATIRTEVRNISSQGRTATGVRVMTVDEGQTVSSVALILGGDDE
;
A
#
# COMPACT_ATOMS: atom_id res chain seq x y z
N PRO A 1 62.59 66.71 -24.03
CA PRO A 1 61.66 67.64 -23.33
C PRO A 1 60.71 66.81 -22.46
N TYR A 2 60.59 67.12 -21.18
CA TYR A 2 59.49 66.54 -20.40
C TYR A 2 58.19 67.10 -20.96
N GLU A 3 57.28 66.23 -21.38
CA GLU A 3 55.94 66.61 -21.82
C GLU A 3 55.05 66.67 -20.58
N PHE A 4 54.83 67.88 -20.05
CA PHE A 4 53.95 68.11 -18.90
C PHE A 4 52.51 68.37 -19.37
N THR A 5 51.54 67.92 -18.58
CA THR A 5 50.14 68.33 -18.75
C THR A 5 49.93 69.76 -18.24
N GLU A 6 48.85 70.41 -18.66
CA GLU A 6 48.50 71.77 -18.19
C GLU A 6 48.38 71.84 -16.66
N VAL A 7 47.79 70.82 -16.03
CA VAL A 7 47.67 70.73 -14.57
C VAL A 7 49.04 70.59 -13.90
N GLN A 8 49.92 69.75 -14.43
CA GLN A 8 51.29 69.61 -13.91
C GLN A 8 52.09 70.91 -14.07
N ALA A 9 51.89 71.63 -15.18
CA ALA A 9 52.57 72.90 -15.42
C ALA A 9 52.12 73.99 -14.43
N ILE A 10 50.82 74.07 -14.12
CA ILE A 10 50.28 75.00 -13.12
C ILE A 10 50.82 74.66 -11.72
N ASP A 11 50.82 73.38 -11.34
CA ASP A 11 51.30 72.94 -10.01
C ASP A 11 52.80 73.23 -9.82
N ILE A 12 53.60 73.09 -10.88
CA ILE A 12 55.02 73.50 -10.86
C ILE A 12 55.16 75.02 -10.70
N LEU A 13 54.31 75.83 -11.33
CA LEU A 13 54.34 77.29 -11.21
C LEU A 13 53.94 77.77 -9.80
N ASP A 14 53.03 77.05 -9.14
CA ASP A 14 52.55 77.36 -7.80
C ASP A 14 53.49 76.89 -6.68
N MET A 15 54.60 76.21 -7.03
CA MET A 15 55.56 75.67 -6.06
C MET A 15 56.28 76.78 -5.28
N GLN A 16 56.27 76.67 -3.95
CA GLN A 16 56.86 77.68 -3.07
C GLN A 16 58.32 77.35 -2.74
N LEU A 17 59.20 78.36 -2.67
CA LEU A 17 60.63 78.16 -2.39
C LEU A 17 60.93 77.37 -1.10
N ARG A 18 60.03 77.42 -0.10
CA ARG A 18 60.14 76.64 1.15
C ARG A 18 60.04 75.12 0.94
N GLN A 19 59.47 74.67 -0.18
CA GLN A 19 59.32 73.25 -0.53
C GLN A 19 60.57 72.68 -1.23
N LEU A 20 61.53 73.54 -1.60
CA LEU A 20 62.80 73.12 -2.23
C LEU A 20 63.86 72.72 -1.20
N THR A 21 63.44 72.17 -0.06
CA THR A 21 64.35 71.64 0.97
C THR A 21 64.55 70.14 0.79
N ARG A 22 65.67 69.61 1.29
CA ARG A 22 65.93 68.17 1.27
C ARG A 22 64.89 67.38 2.07
N LEU A 23 64.32 67.98 3.13
CA LEU A 23 63.29 67.35 3.96
C LEU A 23 61.99 67.18 3.18
N SER A 24 61.51 68.25 2.53
CA SER A 24 60.30 68.20 1.70
C SER A 24 60.40 67.17 0.56
N ARG A 25 61.60 66.98 0.00
CA ARG A 25 61.83 65.92 -0.98
C ARG A 25 61.70 64.52 -0.39
N ILE A 26 62.23 64.28 0.81
CA ILE A 26 62.10 63.00 1.50
C ILE A 26 60.64 62.70 1.83
N ASP A 27 59.89 63.71 2.31
CA ASP A 27 58.46 63.57 2.59
C ASP A 27 57.67 63.21 1.33
N LEU A 28 57.95 63.85 0.20
CA LEU A 28 57.33 63.53 -1.10
C LEU A 28 57.73 62.14 -1.61
N GLU A 29 59.00 61.74 -1.46
CA GLU A 29 59.45 60.39 -1.83
C GLU A 29 58.73 59.32 -0.97
N ALA A 30 58.48 59.60 0.31
CA ALA A 30 57.72 58.73 1.21
C ALA A 30 56.22 58.67 0.83
N GLU A 31 55.60 59.82 0.55
CA GLU A 31 54.20 59.91 0.13
C GLU A 31 53.97 59.20 -1.21
N ILE A 32 54.88 59.38 -2.18
CA ILE A 32 54.83 58.66 -3.46
C ILE A 32 54.90 57.15 -3.22
N ALA A 33 55.78 56.68 -2.32
CA ALA A 33 55.90 55.27 -2.00
C ALA A 33 54.61 54.70 -1.36
N GLU A 34 54.02 55.42 -0.41
CA GLU A 34 52.75 55.04 0.23
C GLU A 34 51.60 55.00 -0.78
N LEU A 35 51.44 56.04 -1.59
CA LEU A 35 50.38 56.13 -2.60
C LEU A 35 50.55 55.04 -3.66
N THR A 36 51.77 54.77 -4.11
CA THR A 36 52.04 53.69 -5.06
C THR A 36 51.66 52.33 -4.49
N GLN A 37 51.99 52.07 -3.22
CA GLN A 37 51.61 50.83 -2.54
C GLN A 37 50.09 50.72 -2.39
N ARG A 38 49.42 51.79 -1.96
CA ARG A 38 47.97 51.82 -1.80
C ARG A 38 47.23 51.62 -3.12
N ILE A 39 47.72 52.21 -4.21
CA ILE A 39 47.17 52.00 -5.56
C ILE A 39 47.32 50.52 -5.94
N ALA A 40 48.49 49.92 -5.71
CA ALA A 40 48.72 48.52 -6.02
C ALA A 40 47.78 47.59 -5.23
N ASP A 41 47.58 47.84 -3.93
CA ASP A 41 46.69 47.04 -3.08
C ASP A 41 45.21 47.16 -3.51
N LEU A 42 44.75 48.38 -3.80
CA LEU A 42 43.39 48.62 -4.28
C LEU A 42 43.15 48.00 -5.66
N GLN A 43 44.11 48.13 -6.58
CA GLN A 43 44.04 47.47 -7.89
C GLN A 43 44.04 45.95 -7.77
N ALA A 44 44.80 45.39 -6.83
CA ALA A 44 44.81 43.95 -6.58
C ALA A 44 43.46 43.43 -6.06
N ILE A 45 42.73 44.23 -5.28
CA ILE A 45 41.37 43.91 -4.85
C ILE A 45 40.38 44.01 -6.03
N LEU A 46 40.48 45.07 -6.85
CA LEU A 46 39.59 45.27 -7.99
C LEU A 46 39.78 44.22 -9.10
N ALA A 47 40.99 43.66 -9.24
CA ALA A 47 41.32 42.69 -10.27
C ALA A 47 40.98 41.22 -9.91
N ASP A 48 40.77 40.91 -8.64
CA ASP A 48 40.55 39.53 -8.15
C ASP A 48 39.30 39.44 -7.26
N ASP A 49 38.24 38.80 -7.79
CA ASP A 49 36.98 38.56 -7.08
C ASP A 49 37.19 37.80 -5.76
N THR A 50 38.20 36.94 -5.67
CA THR A 50 38.49 36.14 -4.47
C THR A 50 38.99 37.04 -3.34
N LYS A 51 39.85 38.02 -3.66
CA LYS A 51 40.34 38.99 -2.68
C LYS A 51 39.22 39.91 -2.22
N LEU A 52 38.36 40.38 -3.14
CA LEU A 52 37.19 41.17 -2.79
C LEU A 52 36.24 40.41 -1.84
N ARG A 53 35.93 39.14 -2.13
CA ARG A 53 35.12 38.31 -1.23
C ARG A 53 35.74 38.10 0.14
N THR A 54 37.08 38.06 0.22
CA THR A 54 37.80 37.96 1.49
C THR A 54 37.58 39.24 2.32
N VAL A 55 37.76 40.41 1.70
CA VAL A 55 37.49 41.70 2.35
C VAL A 55 36.04 41.78 2.84
N ILE A 56 35.07 41.42 2.00
CA ILE A 56 33.64 41.40 2.37
C ILE A 56 33.38 40.47 3.56
N LYS A 57 33.98 39.28 3.56
CA LYS A 57 33.84 38.31 4.65
C LYS A 57 34.39 38.90 5.96
N ASP A 58 35.56 39.51 5.91
CA ASP A 58 36.24 40.07 7.09
C ASP A 58 35.44 41.25 7.67
N GLU A 59 34.90 42.13 6.81
CA GLU A 59 34.00 43.21 7.23
C GLU A 59 32.70 42.69 7.84
N LEU A 60 32.06 41.67 7.23
CA LEU A 60 30.85 41.05 7.79
C LEU A 60 31.11 40.36 9.14
N LEU A 61 32.30 39.77 9.32
CA LEU A 61 32.70 39.18 10.58
C LEU A 61 32.92 40.25 11.66
N ALA A 62 33.56 41.37 11.32
CA ALA A 62 33.72 42.49 12.24
C ALA A 62 32.36 43.04 12.71
N ILE A 63 31.41 43.22 11.78
CA ILE A 63 30.03 43.62 12.11
C ILE A 63 29.35 42.59 13.02
N LYS A 64 29.52 41.30 12.73
CA LYS A 64 28.98 40.24 13.57
C LYS A 64 29.57 40.29 14.99
N GLU A 65 30.86 40.51 15.14
CA GLU A 65 31.52 40.59 16.45
C GLU A 65 31.07 41.82 17.26
N GLU A 66 30.90 42.98 16.61
CA GLU A 66 30.47 44.21 17.27
C GLU A 66 28.99 44.18 17.68
N PHE A 67 28.11 43.59 16.85
CA PHE A 67 26.66 43.67 17.01
C PHE A 67 25.97 42.34 17.36
N ALA A 68 26.72 41.28 17.67
CA ALA A 68 26.13 39.99 18.06
C ALA A 68 25.31 40.11 19.35
N THR A 69 24.04 39.73 19.28
CA THR A 69 23.16 39.55 20.45
C THR A 69 22.73 38.09 20.56
N PRO A 70 22.69 37.51 21.78
CA PRO A 70 22.19 36.16 21.97
C PRO A 70 20.70 36.10 21.61
N ARG A 71 20.27 34.96 21.08
CA ARG A 71 18.86 34.75 20.70
C ARG A 71 17.97 34.82 21.94
N VAL A 72 17.00 35.73 21.91
CA VAL A 72 16.03 35.94 22.99
C VAL A 72 14.98 34.83 23.03
N CYS A 73 14.48 34.40 21.86
CA CYS A 73 13.43 33.36 21.77
C CYS A 73 14.06 31.97 21.59
N PRO A 74 14.03 31.08 22.60
CA PRO A 74 14.50 29.71 22.42
C PRO A 74 13.59 28.97 21.44
N ILE A 75 14.18 28.22 20.50
CA ILE A 75 13.42 27.29 19.67
C ILE A 75 13.31 25.99 20.48
N THR A 76 12.10 25.69 20.95
CA THR A 76 11.78 24.42 21.58
C THR A 76 11.25 23.44 20.54
N LEU A 77 11.47 22.15 20.77
CA LEU A 77 10.77 21.10 20.02
C LEU A 77 9.30 21.18 20.38
N ASP A 78 8.46 21.39 19.37
CA ASP A 78 7.02 21.26 19.50
C ASP A 78 6.69 19.78 19.73
N ALA A 79 5.93 19.48 20.79
CA ALA A 79 5.47 18.11 21.06
C ALA A 79 4.37 17.66 20.07
N GLY A 80 3.90 18.58 19.22
CA GLY A 80 2.85 18.36 18.23
C GLY A 80 1.51 18.91 18.70
N GLU A 81 0.68 19.32 17.75
CA GLU A 81 -0.76 19.48 17.99
C GLU A 81 -1.33 18.11 18.35
N MET A 82 -2.06 17.99 19.48
CA MET A 82 -2.85 16.79 19.78
C MET A 82 -3.68 16.47 18.54
N SER A 83 -3.39 15.34 17.90
CA SER A 83 -4.19 14.93 16.77
C SER A 83 -5.53 14.39 17.28
N LEU A 84 -6.57 14.41 16.46
CA LEU A 84 -7.84 13.76 16.80
C LEU A 84 -7.63 12.27 17.19
N GLU A 85 -6.51 11.67 16.74
CA GLU A 85 -6.14 10.28 16.99
C GLU A 85 -5.71 10.04 18.44
N ASP A 86 -5.17 11.04 19.13
CA ASP A 86 -4.90 10.97 20.58
C ASP A 86 -6.17 11.10 21.44
N LEU A 87 -7.30 11.50 20.83
CA LEU A 87 -8.60 11.65 21.49
C LEU A 87 -9.50 10.42 21.35
N VAL A 88 -9.17 9.50 20.43
CA VAL A 88 -9.97 8.31 20.15
C VAL A 88 -9.29 7.11 20.78
N ASP A 89 -9.99 6.38 21.66
CA ASP A 89 -9.47 5.16 22.26
C ASP A 89 -9.19 4.11 21.15
N ASP A 90 -8.04 3.42 21.24
CA ASP A 90 -7.69 2.34 20.34
C ASP A 90 -8.49 1.06 20.69
N THR A 91 -9.78 1.08 20.42
CA THR A 91 -10.69 -0.04 20.70
C THR A 91 -10.62 -1.12 19.62
N GLU A 92 -10.83 -2.38 20.01
CA GLU A 92 -10.96 -3.50 19.07
C GLU A 92 -12.27 -3.42 18.28
N LEU A 93 -12.16 -3.46 16.95
CA LEU A 93 -13.27 -3.36 16.01
C LEU A 93 -13.24 -4.54 15.02
N VAL A 94 -14.43 -4.92 14.56
CA VAL A 94 -14.60 -5.87 13.47
C VAL A 94 -15.20 -5.13 12.28
N ILE A 95 -14.44 -5.08 11.20
CA ILE A 95 -14.87 -4.50 9.93
C ILE A 95 -15.56 -5.58 9.13
N VAL A 96 -16.81 -5.33 8.77
CA VAL A 96 -17.63 -6.26 7.98
C VAL A 96 -17.99 -5.58 6.66
N MET A 97 -17.61 -6.20 5.55
CA MET A 97 -18.02 -5.78 4.22
C MET A 97 -18.90 -6.85 3.57
N THR A 98 -20.06 -6.45 3.05
CA THR A 98 -20.97 -7.36 2.32
C THR A 98 -20.60 -7.47 0.84
N ALA A 99 -21.08 -8.53 0.17
CA ALA A 99 -20.93 -8.71 -1.27
C ALA A 99 -21.53 -7.54 -2.08
N ALA A 100 -22.58 -6.91 -1.54
CA ALA A 100 -23.21 -5.70 -2.07
C ALA A 100 -22.43 -4.41 -1.79
N GLN A 101 -21.19 -4.49 -1.29
CA GLN A 101 -20.28 -3.37 -1.06
C GLN A 101 -20.78 -2.39 0.02
N TYR A 102 -21.48 -2.90 1.04
CA TYR A 102 -21.77 -2.15 2.27
C TYR A 102 -20.73 -2.49 3.32
N VAL A 103 -20.18 -1.48 3.99
CA VAL A 103 -19.18 -1.62 5.04
C VAL A 103 -19.72 -1.09 6.37
N LYS A 104 -19.37 -1.74 7.47
CA LYS A 104 -19.65 -1.31 8.84
C LYS A 104 -18.56 -1.75 9.79
N ALA A 105 -18.33 -0.94 10.82
CA ALA A 105 -17.56 -1.34 11.99
C ALA A 105 -18.52 -1.86 13.07
N VAL A 106 -18.11 -2.91 13.78
CA VAL A 106 -18.84 -3.50 14.91
C VAL A 106 -17.84 -3.66 16.04
N ALA A 107 -18.16 -3.22 17.26
CA ALA A 107 -17.30 -3.49 18.41
C ALA A 107 -16.99 -5.00 18.55
N ALA A 108 -15.72 -5.36 18.77
CA ALA A 108 -15.30 -6.77 18.85
C ALA A 108 -16.00 -7.55 19.97
N SER A 109 -16.38 -6.87 21.05
CA SER A 109 -17.19 -7.42 22.14
C SER A 109 -18.54 -8.00 21.67
N ASN A 110 -19.13 -7.45 20.61
CA ASN A 110 -20.39 -7.93 20.03
C ASN A 110 -20.18 -9.13 19.08
N PHE A 111 -18.94 -9.40 18.68
CA PHE A 111 -18.58 -10.54 17.84
C PHE A 111 -18.18 -11.76 18.67
N ARG A 112 -17.48 -11.56 19.80
CA ARG A 112 -17.21 -12.60 20.81
C ARG A 112 -18.52 -13.12 21.38
N THR A 113 -18.99 -14.27 20.90
CA THR A 113 -20.20 -14.93 21.42
C THR A 113 -19.80 -16.21 22.15
N GLN A 114 -20.25 -16.30 23.41
CA GLN A 114 -20.29 -17.41 24.36
C GLN A 114 -19.82 -18.80 23.88
N GLY A 115 -18.98 -19.42 24.71
CA GLY A 115 -18.31 -20.69 24.46
C GLY A 115 -19.17 -21.87 24.00
N ARG A 116 -18.45 -22.91 23.57
CA ARG A 116 -18.93 -24.20 23.05
C ARG A 116 -20.29 -24.61 23.61
N GLY A 117 -21.27 -24.81 22.72
CA GLY A 117 -22.55 -25.48 23.03
C GLY A 117 -23.81 -24.62 22.94
N GLY A 118 -23.71 -23.35 22.55
CA GLY A 118 -24.90 -22.52 22.28
C GLY A 118 -25.63 -22.99 21.02
N LYS A 119 -26.94 -23.29 21.14
CA LYS A 119 -27.85 -23.43 19.98
C LYS A 119 -27.61 -22.25 19.05
N GLY A 120 -27.21 -22.54 17.81
CA GLY A 120 -26.93 -21.53 16.79
C GLY A 120 -27.93 -20.41 16.88
N VAL A 121 -27.45 -19.22 17.21
CA VAL A 121 -28.27 -18.01 17.30
C VAL A 121 -29.00 -17.94 15.98
N THR A 122 -30.31 -18.11 16.04
CA THR A 122 -31.21 -18.18 14.89
C THR A 122 -30.88 -17.01 13.98
N GLY A 123 -30.15 -17.28 12.90
CA GLY A 123 -29.73 -16.26 11.97
C GLY A 123 -31.00 -15.60 11.46
N ALA A 124 -31.21 -14.33 11.80
CA ALA A 124 -32.21 -13.50 11.14
C ALA A 124 -32.10 -13.77 9.64
N LYS A 125 -33.22 -14.00 8.95
CA LYS A 125 -33.25 -14.31 7.51
C LYS A 125 -32.34 -13.31 6.77
N LEU A 126 -31.11 -13.73 6.47
CA LEU A 126 -30.13 -12.92 5.78
C LEU A 126 -30.72 -12.65 4.39
N LYS A 127 -30.98 -11.38 4.10
CA LYS A 127 -31.32 -10.96 2.74
C LYS A 127 -30.05 -11.12 1.89
N ALA A 128 -30.21 -11.33 0.58
CA ALA A 128 -29.06 -11.45 -0.33
C ALA A 128 -28.07 -10.26 -0.22
N ASP A 129 -28.54 -9.08 0.16
CA ASP A 129 -27.69 -7.89 0.36
C ASP A 129 -26.78 -7.94 1.61
N ASP A 130 -27.03 -8.88 2.52
CA ASP A 130 -26.36 -8.98 3.83
C ASP A 130 -25.34 -10.13 3.88
N ILE A 131 -24.99 -10.69 2.72
CA ILE A 131 -23.95 -11.72 2.61
C ILE A 131 -22.61 -11.06 2.89
N VAL A 132 -21.99 -11.44 4.00
CA VAL A 132 -20.66 -10.97 4.37
C VAL A 132 -19.62 -11.55 3.40
N LYS A 133 -18.85 -10.67 2.74
CA LYS A 133 -17.74 -11.04 1.84
C LYS A 133 -16.39 -10.97 2.57
N HIS A 134 -16.19 -9.96 3.43
CA HIS A 134 -14.98 -9.80 4.22
C HIS A 134 -15.32 -9.52 5.68
N VAL A 135 -14.56 -10.14 6.59
CA VAL A 135 -14.55 -9.87 8.02
C VAL A 135 -13.10 -9.66 8.42
N ILE A 136 -12.80 -8.55 9.07
CA ILE A 136 -11.45 -8.21 9.51
C ILE A 136 -11.51 -7.77 10.96
N PHE A 137 -10.73 -8.46 11.79
CA PHE A 137 -10.52 -8.06 13.18
C PHE A 137 -9.35 -7.09 13.20
N THR A 138 -9.58 -5.88 13.70
CA THR A 138 -8.58 -4.82 13.70
C THR A 138 -8.85 -3.87 14.87
N THR A 139 -8.17 -2.74 14.92
CA THR A 139 -8.41 -1.72 15.95
C THR A 139 -8.69 -0.35 15.34
N ALA A 140 -9.28 0.55 16.13
CA ALA A 140 -9.70 1.89 15.68
C ALA A 140 -8.56 2.71 15.04
N HIS A 141 -7.32 2.51 15.49
CA HIS A 141 -6.14 3.23 14.98
C HIS A 141 -5.54 2.61 13.71
N ALA A 142 -5.91 1.37 13.38
CA ALA A 142 -5.40 0.70 12.19
C ALA A 142 -5.88 1.38 10.90
N TYR A 143 -5.07 1.26 9.86
CA TYR A 143 -5.41 1.58 8.48
C TYR A 143 -6.04 0.38 7.80
N LEU A 144 -7.03 0.64 6.97
CA LEU A 144 -7.67 -0.31 6.07
C LEU A 144 -7.29 0.05 4.64
N LEU A 145 -6.67 -0.89 3.94
CA LEU A 145 -6.29 -0.81 2.53
C LEU A 145 -7.34 -1.55 1.70
N PHE A 146 -8.16 -0.80 0.96
CA PHE A 146 -9.20 -1.33 0.09
C PHE A 146 -8.66 -1.45 -1.35
N PHE A 147 -8.50 -2.68 -1.84
CA PHE A 147 -8.03 -2.95 -3.19
C PHE A 147 -9.21 -3.18 -4.14
N SER A 148 -9.24 -2.43 -5.24
CA SER A 148 -10.32 -2.50 -6.21
C SER A 148 -10.04 -3.47 -7.38
N ASN A 149 -11.11 -3.95 -8.02
CA ASN A 149 -11.04 -4.75 -9.25
C ASN A 149 -10.31 -4.03 -10.40
N ARG A 150 -10.21 -2.69 -10.35
CA ARG A 150 -9.47 -1.85 -11.31
C ARG A 150 -8.00 -1.65 -10.95
N GLY A 151 -7.49 -2.31 -9.91
CA GLY A 151 -6.08 -2.25 -9.54
C GLY A 151 -5.69 -0.96 -8.83
N LYS A 152 -6.63 -0.29 -8.16
CA LYS A 152 -6.35 0.82 -7.25
C LYS A 152 -6.40 0.35 -5.80
N VAL A 153 -5.76 1.11 -4.93
CA VAL A 153 -5.85 0.94 -3.49
C VAL A 153 -6.25 2.26 -2.84
N TYR A 154 -7.15 2.18 -1.89
CA TYR A 154 -7.61 3.30 -1.10
C TYR A 154 -7.32 3.04 0.37
N ARG A 155 -6.91 4.08 1.08
CA ARG A 155 -6.60 4.01 2.51
C ARG A 155 -7.68 4.74 3.30
N LEU A 156 -8.21 4.09 4.33
CA LEU A 156 -9.15 4.67 5.29
C LEU A 156 -8.72 4.25 6.70
N ARG A 157 -8.96 5.07 7.72
CA ARG A 157 -8.78 4.61 9.10
C ARG A 157 -9.94 3.71 9.49
N ALA A 158 -9.70 2.75 10.37
CA ALA A 158 -10.78 1.87 10.85
C ALA A 158 -11.89 2.65 11.57
N HIS A 159 -11.56 3.68 12.35
CA HIS A 159 -12.55 4.52 13.04
C HIS A 159 -13.39 5.42 12.11
N ASP A 160 -12.92 5.70 10.88
CA ASP A 160 -13.71 6.45 9.89
C ASP A 160 -14.86 5.59 9.34
N VAL A 161 -14.81 4.27 9.52
CA VAL A 161 -15.90 3.37 9.15
C VAL A 161 -17.01 3.50 10.20
N PRO A 162 -18.25 3.85 9.80
CA PRO A 162 -19.33 4.05 10.76
C PRO A 162 -19.62 2.80 11.60
N GLU A 163 -19.61 2.97 12.92
CA GLU A 163 -19.99 1.92 13.85
C GLU A 163 -21.50 1.68 13.81
N ARG A 164 -21.88 0.41 13.74
CA ARG A 164 -23.27 -0.05 13.68
C ARG A 164 -23.42 -1.35 14.47
N GLU A 165 -24.65 -1.62 14.90
CA GLU A 165 -24.99 -2.92 15.46
C GLU A 165 -24.79 -4.03 14.43
N ARG A 166 -24.49 -5.25 14.89
CA ARG A 166 -24.26 -6.42 14.04
C ARG A 166 -25.40 -6.69 13.04
N ALA A 167 -26.65 -6.47 13.45
CA ALA A 167 -27.84 -6.67 12.62
C ALA A 167 -28.19 -5.48 11.72
N ALA A 168 -27.59 -4.31 11.94
CA ALA A 168 -27.87 -3.11 11.16
C ALA A 168 -27.13 -3.14 9.81
N LYS A 169 -27.75 -2.51 8.79
CA LYS A 169 -27.11 -2.34 7.48
C LYS A 169 -25.94 -1.36 7.59
N GLY A 170 -24.85 -1.67 6.91
CA GLY A 170 -23.70 -0.76 6.80
C GLY A 170 -23.96 0.45 5.89
N VAL A 171 -22.91 1.21 5.62
CA VAL A 171 -22.92 2.32 4.67
C VAL A 171 -22.33 1.83 3.33
N PRO A 172 -22.87 2.24 2.17
CA PRO A 172 -22.24 1.94 0.88
C PRO A 172 -20.78 2.43 0.85
N ILE A 173 -19.84 1.58 0.43
CA ILE A 173 -18.40 1.93 0.41
C ILE A 173 -18.10 3.13 -0.51
N VAL A 174 -18.90 3.32 -1.56
CA VAL A 174 -18.83 4.46 -2.49
C VAL A 174 -19.04 5.82 -1.81
N ASN A 175 -19.64 5.85 -0.62
CA ASN A 175 -19.81 7.09 0.16
C ASN A 175 -18.54 7.43 0.95
N LEU A 176 -17.68 6.46 1.22
CA LEU A 176 -16.45 6.62 1.98
C LEU A 176 -15.22 6.75 1.07
N LEU A 177 -15.25 6.09 -0.10
CA LEU A 177 -14.13 6.03 -1.05
C LEU A 177 -14.55 6.57 -2.43
N PRO A 178 -13.68 7.35 -3.11
CA PRO A 178 -13.96 7.88 -4.45
C PRO A 178 -13.78 6.80 -5.54
N LEU A 179 -14.72 5.85 -5.59
CA LEU A 179 -14.73 4.76 -6.57
C LEU A 179 -15.30 5.21 -7.91
N GLN A 180 -14.76 4.69 -9.00
CA GLN A 180 -15.27 4.90 -10.35
C GLN A 180 -16.51 4.03 -10.62
N ALA A 181 -17.28 4.37 -11.66
CA ALA A 181 -18.42 3.57 -12.07
C ALA A 181 -18.00 2.13 -12.45
N GLY A 182 -18.59 1.13 -11.79
CA GLY A 182 -18.25 -0.28 -11.98
C GLY A 182 -16.94 -0.72 -11.31
N GLU A 183 -16.39 0.08 -10.41
CA GLU A 183 -15.28 -0.28 -9.54
C GLU A 183 -15.82 -0.93 -8.25
N THR A 184 -15.29 -2.11 -7.90
CA THR A 184 -15.68 -2.90 -6.72
C THR A 184 -14.46 -3.26 -5.89
N ILE A 185 -14.63 -3.41 -4.57
CA ILE A 185 -13.55 -3.85 -3.70
C ILE A 185 -13.45 -5.38 -3.70
N GLU A 186 -12.23 -5.87 -3.91
CA GLU A 186 -11.90 -7.29 -4.00
C GLU A 186 -11.06 -7.81 -2.83
N ALA A 187 -10.27 -6.95 -2.19
CA ALA A 187 -9.55 -7.30 -0.98
C ALA A 187 -9.51 -6.12 -0.02
N ILE A 188 -9.50 -6.41 1.27
CA ILE A 188 -9.24 -5.44 2.33
C ILE A 188 -8.14 -6.02 3.19
N ILE A 189 -7.12 -5.21 3.44
CA ILE A 189 -5.98 -5.56 4.28
C ILE A 189 -5.88 -4.51 5.38
N ASP A 190 -5.80 -4.91 6.64
CA ASP A 190 -5.57 -3.99 7.73
C ASP A 190 -4.09 -3.93 8.13
N THR A 191 -3.66 -2.76 8.59
CA THR A 191 -2.32 -2.62 9.17
C THR A 191 -2.22 -1.43 10.11
N ARG A 192 -1.33 -1.55 11.10
CA ARG A 192 -0.92 -0.43 11.96
C ARG A 192 0.37 0.22 11.47
N ASP A 193 1.28 -0.59 10.94
CA ASP A 193 2.59 -0.19 10.45
C ASP A 193 2.83 -0.69 9.03
N PHE A 194 3.72 -0.02 8.29
CA PHE A 194 4.07 -0.40 6.93
C PHE A 194 5.45 -1.06 6.94
N ALA A 195 5.55 -2.21 7.61
CA ALA A 195 6.80 -2.94 7.74
C ALA A 195 7.33 -3.40 6.37
N ALA A 196 8.57 -3.03 6.05
CA ALA A 196 9.19 -3.30 4.75
C ALA A 196 9.45 -4.81 4.48
N GLU A 197 9.41 -5.64 5.52
CA GLU A 197 9.61 -7.10 5.42
C GLU A 197 8.35 -7.86 4.99
N ARG A 198 7.21 -7.17 4.84
CA ARG A 198 5.95 -7.74 4.34
C ARG A 198 5.77 -7.40 2.86
N TYR A 199 5.15 -8.31 2.13
CA TYR A 199 4.81 -8.10 0.73
C TYR A 199 3.31 -8.26 0.51
N LEU A 200 2.81 -7.55 -0.50
CA LEU A 200 1.49 -7.78 -1.07
C LEU A 200 1.63 -8.51 -2.39
N PHE A 201 0.94 -9.64 -2.47
CA PHE A 201 0.87 -10.47 -3.65
C PHE A 201 -0.48 -10.29 -4.33
N PHE A 202 -0.44 -9.79 -5.56
CA PHE A 202 -1.59 -9.51 -6.41
C PHE A 202 -1.78 -10.64 -7.41
N ALA A 203 -3.03 -11.02 -7.66
CA ALA A 203 -3.38 -11.90 -8.77
C ALA A 203 -4.52 -11.31 -9.60
N THR A 204 -4.35 -11.33 -10.92
CA THR A 204 -5.35 -10.87 -11.88
C THR A 204 -6.11 -12.04 -12.49
N ARG A 205 -7.24 -11.71 -13.12
CA ARG A 205 -8.15 -12.65 -13.78
C ARG A 205 -7.47 -13.41 -14.91
N ASP A 206 -6.56 -12.77 -15.62
CA ASP A 206 -5.81 -13.37 -16.73
C ASP A 206 -4.55 -14.14 -16.29
N GLY A 207 -4.36 -14.35 -14.98
CA GLY A 207 -3.24 -15.15 -14.45
C GLY A 207 -1.92 -14.40 -14.35
N VAL A 208 -1.96 -13.06 -14.36
CA VAL A 208 -0.81 -12.22 -14.03
C VAL A 208 -0.73 -12.07 -12.52
N VAL A 209 0.49 -12.12 -11.99
CA VAL A 209 0.77 -11.93 -10.57
C VAL A 209 1.83 -10.86 -10.38
N LYS A 210 1.78 -10.20 -9.23
CA LYS A 210 2.77 -9.17 -8.87
C LYS A 210 3.04 -9.21 -7.38
N LYS A 211 4.31 -9.07 -7.00
CA LYS A 211 4.73 -8.87 -5.62
C LYS A 211 5.19 -7.42 -5.46
N THR A 212 4.70 -6.70 -4.47
CA THR A 212 5.12 -5.33 -4.14
C THR A 212 5.38 -5.24 -2.65
N ALA A 213 6.44 -4.55 -2.24
CA ALA A 213 6.76 -4.33 -0.83
C ALA A 213 5.63 -3.52 -0.16
N PHE A 214 5.37 -3.78 1.12
CA PHE A 214 4.22 -3.19 1.79
C PHE A 214 4.37 -1.69 2.09
N ASP A 215 5.60 -1.24 2.32
CA ASP A 215 6.00 0.16 2.55
C ASP A 215 5.66 1.12 1.39
N GLU A 216 5.61 0.62 0.16
CA GLU A 216 5.15 1.36 -1.02
C GLU A 216 3.71 1.92 -0.88
N TYR A 217 2.93 1.37 0.05
CA TYR A 217 1.54 1.75 0.29
C TYR A 217 1.36 2.73 1.46
N ASP A 218 2.44 3.16 2.12
CA ASP A 218 2.38 4.23 3.12
C ASP A 218 2.22 5.61 2.45
N ASN A 219 1.00 5.93 2.06
CA ASN A 219 0.68 7.23 1.50
C ASN A 219 -0.73 7.69 1.91
N GLY A 220 -0.84 8.94 2.39
CA GLY A 220 -2.09 9.53 2.87
C GLY A 220 -3.03 10.10 1.82
N ARG A 221 -2.78 9.87 0.52
CA ARG A 221 -3.67 10.37 -0.55
C ARG A 221 -5.05 9.70 -0.51
N ARG A 222 -6.09 10.52 -0.33
CA ARG A 222 -7.51 10.08 -0.34
C ARG A 222 -8.00 9.63 -1.71
N ASP A 223 -7.43 10.16 -2.80
CA ASP A 223 -7.84 9.84 -4.18
C ASP A 223 -7.49 8.40 -4.62
N GLY A 224 -6.81 7.66 -3.75
CA GLY A 224 -6.30 6.33 -4.02
C GLY A 224 -4.99 6.34 -4.80
N LEU A 225 -4.30 5.21 -4.75
CA LEU A 225 -3.05 4.97 -5.45
C LEU A 225 -3.24 3.88 -6.50
N ILE A 226 -2.43 3.91 -7.55
CA ILE A 226 -2.31 2.75 -8.44
C ILE A 226 -1.65 1.64 -7.63
N ALA A 227 -2.32 0.50 -7.52
CA ALA A 227 -1.81 -0.68 -6.85
C ALA A 227 -1.20 -1.67 -7.84
N ILE A 228 -1.74 -1.79 -9.06
CA ILE A 228 -1.21 -2.60 -10.18
C ILE A 228 -1.69 -2.02 -11.50
N ASN A 229 -0.87 -2.07 -12.55
CA ASN A 229 -1.30 -1.65 -13.88
C ASN A 229 -1.96 -2.83 -14.63
N LEU A 230 -3.28 -2.77 -14.79
CA LEU A 230 -4.04 -3.83 -15.45
C LEU A 230 -4.05 -3.67 -16.96
N ARG A 231 -4.05 -4.80 -17.68
CA ARG A 231 -4.23 -4.81 -19.14
C ARG A 231 -5.70 -4.53 -19.49
N PRO A 232 -5.99 -4.05 -20.71
CA PRO A 232 -7.37 -3.85 -21.15
C PRO A 232 -8.19 -5.14 -21.03
N GLY A 233 -9.27 -5.08 -20.25
CA GLY A 233 -10.13 -6.23 -19.99
C GLY A 233 -9.60 -7.22 -18.96
N ASP A 234 -8.52 -6.92 -18.23
CA ASP A 234 -8.10 -7.68 -17.04
C ASP A 234 -8.67 -7.02 -15.77
N GLU A 235 -8.81 -7.81 -14.70
CA GLU A 235 -9.34 -7.36 -13.42
C GLU A 235 -8.50 -7.96 -12.29
N LEU A 236 -8.32 -7.20 -11.21
CA LEU A 236 -7.75 -7.74 -9.98
C LEU A 236 -8.73 -8.73 -9.36
N VAL A 237 -8.27 -9.94 -9.04
CA VAL A 237 -9.11 -10.98 -8.41
C VAL A 237 -8.94 -10.95 -6.90
N ARG A 238 -7.70 -10.88 -6.42
CA ARG A 238 -7.41 -10.89 -4.98
C ARG A 238 -6.02 -10.33 -4.70
N VAL A 239 -5.86 -9.84 -3.48
CA VAL A 239 -4.59 -9.45 -2.88
C VAL A 239 -4.45 -10.24 -1.58
N ILE A 240 -3.27 -10.81 -1.37
CA ILE A 240 -2.92 -11.52 -0.14
C ILE A 240 -1.60 -10.96 0.37
N GLU A 241 -1.40 -11.03 1.68
CA GLU A 241 -0.11 -10.73 2.29
C GLU A 241 0.79 -11.96 2.25
N THR A 242 2.08 -11.71 2.09
CA THR A 242 3.10 -12.75 2.06
C THR A 242 4.36 -12.32 2.78
N SER A 243 5.11 -13.30 3.31
CA SER A 243 6.33 -13.14 4.09
C SER A 243 7.59 -12.95 3.23
N GLY A 244 7.51 -13.25 1.94
CA GLY A 244 8.64 -13.27 1.01
C GLY A 244 9.10 -14.68 0.65
N SER A 245 8.81 -15.69 1.48
CA SER A 245 9.19 -17.11 1.29
C SER A 245 8.00 -18.07 1.14
N ASP A 246 6.79 -17.55 0.99
CA ASP A 246 5.58 -18.36 0.97
C ASP A 246 5.36 -19.08 -0.37
N ASP A 247 4.67 -20.22 -0.31
CA ASP A 247 4.15 -20.89 -1.50
C ASP A 247 2.78 -20.33 -1.88
N ILE A 248 2.61 -19.99 -3.16
CA ILE A 248 1.38 -19.42 -3.69
C ILE A 248 0.57 -20.50 -4.40
N PHE A 249 -0.69 -20.62 -4.01
CA PHE A 249 -1.69 -21.40 -4.73
C PHE A 249 -2.56 -20.49 -5.58
N MET A 250 -2.69 -20.80 -6.87
CA MET A 250 -3.69 -20.18 -7.73
C MET A 250 -4.62 -21.24 -8.29
N VAL A 251 -5.92 -20.91 -8.38
CA VAL A 251 -6.97 -21.79 -8.91
C VAL A 251 -7.68 -21.10 -10.06
N SER A 252 -7.88 -21.83 -11.15
CA SER A 252 -8.63 -21.36 -12.31
C SER A 252 -10.08 -21.82 -12.30
N ARG A 253 -10.91 -21.14 -13.07
CA ARG A 253 -12.33 -21.43 -13.30
C ARG A 253 -12.55 -22.84 -13.84
N SER A 254 -11.62 -23.34 -14.66
CA SER A 254 -11.66 -24.72 -15.18
C SER A 254 -11.18 -25.79 -14.17
N GLY A 255 -10.81 -25.39 -12.96
CA GLY A 255 -10.38 -26.29 -11.90
C GLY A 255 -8.91 -26.70 -12.00
N MET A 256 -8.10 -25.96 -12.76
CA MET A 256 -6.65 -26.11 -12.75
C MET A 256 -6.06 -25.38 -11.55
N THR A 257 -5.01 -25.94 -10.97
CA THR A 257 -4.37 -25.43 -9.75
C THR A 257 -2.87 -25.49 -9.89
N ILE A 258 -2.19 -24.40 -9.57
CA ILE A 258 -0.74 -24.30 -9.54
C ILE A 258 -0.29 -23.93 -8.13
N ARG A 259 0.82 -24.54 -7.70
CA ARG A 259 1.55 -24.21 -6.47
C ARG A 259 2.98 -23.87 -6.89
N PHE A 260 3.45 -22.67 -6.59
CA PHE A 260 4.81 -22.23 -6.86
C PHE A 260 5.31 -21.33 -5.73
N SER A 261 6.62 -21.24 -5.54
CA SER A 261 7.20 -20.37 -4.51
C SER A 261 7.15 -18.91 -4.95
N GLU A 262 6.79 -18.01 -4.04
CA GLU A 262 6.75 -16.59 -4.34
C GLU A 262 8.13 -15.97 -4.64
N ASP A 263 9.23 -16.67 -4.34
CA ASP A 263 10.60 -16.27 -4.69
C ASP A 263 10.79 -16.13 -6.22
N GLU A 264 10.00 -16.87 -7.01
CA GLU A 264 10.01 -16.76 -8.48
C GLU A 264 9.41 -15.44 -8.99
N VAL A 265 8.81 -14.65 -8.10
CA VAL A 265 8.22 -13.34 -8.38
C VAL A 265 9.01 -12.28 -7.61
N ARG A 266 9.92 -11.60 -8.29
CA ARG A 266 10.66 -10.48 -7.69
C ARG A 266 9.72 -9.35 -7.23
N PRO A 267 10.03 -8.65 -6.14
CA PRO A 267 9.33 -7.41 -5.78
C PRO A 267 9.44 -6.37 -6.90
N MET A 268 8.34 -5.70 -7.20
CA MET A 268 8.21 -4.65 -8.22
C MET A 268 7.44 -3.47 -7.67
N GLY A 269 7.73 -2.27 -8.17
CA GLY A 269 7.00 -1.05 -7.80
C GLY A 269 5.52 -1.10 -8.19
N ARG A 270 4.72 -0.22 -7.57
CA ARG A 270 3.25 -0.23 -7.68
C ARG A 270 2.71 -0.12 -9.11
N ALA A 271 3.23 0.81 -9.90
CA ALA A 271 2.76 1.13 -11.26
C ALA A 271 3.22 0.14 -12.36
N THR A 272 3.55 -1.09 -11.98
CA THR A 272 3.97 -2.16 -12.91
C THR A 272 2.84 -3.17 -13.12
N ALA A 273 2.91 -3.92 -14.23
CA ALA A 273 1.88 -4.91 -14.59
C ALA A 273 2.10 -6.29 -13.95
N GLY A 274 3.30 -6.61 -13.47
CA GLY A 274 3.65 -7.92 -12.94
C GLY A 274 4.12 -8.93 -13.99
N VAL A 275 4.15 -10.21 -13.61
CA VAL A 275 4.64 -11.35 -14.39
C VAL A 275 3.59 -12.45 -14.46
N ARG A 276 3.72 -13.41 -15.39
CA ARG A 276 2.76 -14.52 -15.49
C ARG A 276 2.89 -15.46 -14.28
N GLY A 277 1.82 -15.65 -13.52
CA GLY A 277 1.73 -16.61 -12.42
C GLY A 277 1.16 -17.95 -12.86
N MET A 278 0.08 -17.94 -13.64
CA MET A 278 -0.53 -19.15 -14.21
C MET A 278 -0.74 -18.97 -15.72
N LYS A 279 -0.47 -20.02 -16.50
CA LYS A 279 -0.84 -20.07 -17.92
C LYS A 279 -2.25 -20.61 -18.05
N LEU A 280 -3.16 -19.75 -18.48
CA LEU A 280 -4.55 -20.10 -18.73
C LEU A 280 -4.75 -20.61 -20.16
N ARG A 281 -5.73 -21.51 -20.32
CA ARG A 281 -6.24 -21.91 -21.64
C ARG A 281 -7.26 -20.89 -22.12
N SER A 282 -7.58 -20.92 -23.42
CA SER A 282 -8.60 -20.04 -23.99
C SER A 282 -9.93 -20.14 -23.22
N GLY A 283 -10.45 -19.00 -22.76
CA GLY A 283 -11.70 -18.90 -22.00
C GLY A 283 -11.59 -19.22 -20.50
N ASP A 284 -10.42 -19.65 -20.02
CA ASP A 284 -10.18 -19.87 -18.59
C ASP A 284 -9.75 -18.58 -17.88
N LYS A 285 -9.99 -18.50 -16.58
CA LYS A 285 -9.74 -17.31 -15.74
C LYS A 285 -9.30 -17.75 -14.35
N VAL A 286 -8.47 -16.97 -13.67
CA VAL A 286 -8.17 -17.19 -12.25
C VAL A 286 -9.40 -16.82 -11.42
N VAL A 287 -9.74 -17.65 -10.44
CA VAL A 287 -10.85 -17.43 -9.51
C VAL A 287 -10.39 -17.23 -8.07
N SER A 288 -9.20 -17.71 -7.73
CA SER A 288 -8.63 -17.49 -6.39
C SER A 288 -7.11 -17.60 -6.40
N VAL A 289 -6.51 -16.91 -5.44
CA VAL A 289 -5.13 -17.05 -4.99
C VAL A 289 -5.13 -17.10 -3.46
N ASP A 290 -4.28 -17.94 -2.88
CA ASP A 290 -4.08 -18.05 -1.44
C ASP A 290 -2.64 -18.48 -1.14
N VAL A 291 -2.19 -18.19 0.08
CA VAL A 291 -0.93 -18.71 0.65
C VAL A 291 -1.11 -20.17 1.06
N ALA A 292 -0.15 -21.03 0.72
CA ALA A 292 -0.09 -22.40 1.20
C ALA A 292 0.10 -22.43 2.72
N ARG A 293 -0.75 -23.17 3.43
CA ARG A 293 -0.60 -23.44 4.87
C ARG A 293 -0.67 -24.94 5.11
N ASP A 294 0.30 -25.48 5.83
CA ASP A 294 0.44 -26.95 6.00
C ASP A 294 -0.73 -27.59 6.76
N ASP A 295 -1.43 -26.82 7.58
CA ASP A 295 -2.60 -27.20 8.37
C ASP A 295 -3.94 -27.02 7.63
N ALA A 296 -3.92 -26.43 6.43
CA ALA A 296 -5.11 -26.14 5.65
C ALA A 296 -5.34 -27.18 4.54
N ALA A 297 -6.55 -27.16 3.98
CA ALA A 297 -6.86 -27.83 2.71
C ALA A 297 -7.42 -26.81 1.73
N ILE A 298 -7.22 -27.04 0.42
CA ILE A 298 -7.90 -26.22 -0.60
C ILE A 298 -9.34 -26.73 -0.77
N LEU A 299 -10.30 -25.89 -0.43
CA LEU A 299 -11.72 -26.09 -0.73
C LEU A 299 -12.04 -25.47 -2.08
N MET A 300 -12.71 -26.22 -2.96
CA MET A 300 -13.21 -25.70 -4.24
C MET A 300 -14.72 -25.93 -4.31
N ILE A 301 -15.47 -24.90 -4.72
CA ILE A 301 -16.92 -24.94 -4.92
C ILE A 301 -17.26 -24.59 -6.37
N THR A 302 -18.18 -25.35 -6.98
CA THR A 302 -18.63 -25.14 -8.37
C THR A 302 -19.98 -24.43 -8.47
N GLU A 303 -20.28 -23.89 -9.64
CA GLU A 303 -21.54 -23.19 -9.98
C GLU A 303 -22.78 -24.07 -9.73
N ALA A 304 -22.64 -25.39 -9.83
CA ALA A 304 -23.74 -26.34 -9.56
C ALA A 304 -23.84 -26.80 -8.09
N GLY A 305 -23.13 -26.14 -7.16
CA GLY A 305 -23.21 -26.46 -5.73
C GLY A 305 -22.43 -27.71 -5.31
N TYR A 306 -21.47 -28.17 -6.11
CA TYR A 306 -20.58 -29.27 -5.73
C TYR A 306 -19.29 -28.72 -5.13
N GLY A 307 -18.75 -29.42 -4.15
CA GLY A 307 -17.52 -29.03 -3.49
C GLY A 307 -16.70 -30.18 -2.95
N LYS A 308 -15.41 -29.92 -2.75
CA LYS A 308 -14.49 -30.85 -2.08
C LYS A 308 -13.33 -30.12 -1.46
N ARG A 309 -12.76 -30.74 -0.43
CA ARG A 309 -11.48 -30.35 0.15
C ARG A 309 -10.39 -31.24 -0.41
N THR A 310 -9.22 -30.68 -0.68
CA THR A 310 -8.06 -31.42 -1.16
C THR A 310 -6.85 -31.02 -0.35
N GLN A 311 -6.13 -31.99 0.18
CA GLN A 311 -4.91 -31.74 0.94
C GLN A 311 -3.79 -31.20 0.04
N LEU A 312 -2.95 -30.31 0.58
CA LEU A 312 -1.90 -29.62 -0.17
C LEU A 312 -0.79 -30.57 -0.63
N ASP A 313 -0.56 -31.66 0.10
CA ASP A 313 0.38 -32.73 -0.26
C ASP A 313 0.08 -33.37 -1.63
N LYS A 314 -1.14 -33.20 -2.16
CA LYS A 314 -1.50 -33.66 -3.51
C LYS A 314 -1.06 -32.70 -4.61
N PHE A 315 -0.60 -31.50 -4.26
CA PHE A 315 -0.15 -30.46 -5.18
C PHE A 315 1.34 -30.21 -4.96
N ASN A 316 2.17 -30.93 -5.73
CA ASN A 316 3.60 -30.67 -5.74
C ASN A 316 3.88 -29.25 -6.24
N GLN A 317 4.87 -28.61 -5.63
CA GLN A 317 5.42 -27.34 -6.10
C GLN A 317 5.96 -27.50 -7.53
N GLN A 318 5.70 -26.51 -8.37
CA GLN A 318 6.19 -26.43 -9.74
C GLN A 318 6.57 -24.98 -10.05
N GLY A 319 7.24 -24.75 -11.19
CA GLY A 319 7.59 -23.39 -11.62
C GLY A 319 6.38 -22.53 -11.98
N ARG A 320 6.45 -21.22 -11.71
CA ARG A 320 5.39 -20.27 -12.08
C ARG A 320 5.18 -20.22 -13.59
N GLY A 321 3.99 -19.79 -14.00
CA GLY A 321 3.60 -19.69 -15.40
C GLY A 321 3.31 -21.03 -16.07
N GLY A 322 3.30 -22.12 -15.31
CA GLY A 322 2.73 -23.40 -15.73
C GLY A 322 1.21 -23.35 -15.86
N ILE A 323 0.63 -24.37 -16.50
CA ILE A 323 -0.84 -24.54 -16.57
C ILE A 323 -1.39 -25.05 -15.22
N GLY A 324 -0.52 -25.61 -14.38
CA GLY A 324 -0.91 -26.30 -13.16
C GLY A 324 -1.42 -27.72 -13.44
N VAL A 325 -1.91 -28.35 -12.38
CA VAL A 325 -2.49 -29.69 -12.37
C VAL A 325 -3.98 -29.61 -12.08
N ARG A 326 -4.74 -30.65 -12.42
CA ARG A 326 -6.17 -30.68 -12.09
C ARG A 326 -6.36 -30.65 -10.57
N GLY A 327 -7.07 -29.65 -10.06
CA GLY A 327 -7.50 -29.55 -8.68
C GLY A 327 -8.90 -30.12 -8.45
N ILE A 328 -9.78 -30.03 -9.45
CA ILE A 328 -11.09 -30.66 -9.48
C ILE A 328 -11.44 -31.06 -10.92
N VAL A 329 -12.08 -32.22 -11.10
CA VAL A 329 -12.61 -32.60 -12.42
C VAL A 329 -13.98 -32.01 -12.61
N ILE A 330 -14.08 -31.13 -13.61
CA ILE A 330 -15.32 -30.51 -14.04
C ILE A 330 -15.97 -31.38 -15.12
N LYS A 331 -17.21 -31.80 -14.88
CA LYS A 331 -18.10 -32.40 -15.89
C LYS A 331 -19.11 -31.34 -16.32
N GLU A 332 -19.65 -31.40 -17.54
CA GLU A 332 -20.56 -30.38 -18.09
C GLU A 332 -21.70 -29.98 -17.13
N LYS A 333 -22.32 -30.96 -16.45
CA LYS A 333 -23.41 -30.71 -15.49
C LYS A 333 -23.00 -29.98 -14.20
N LYS A 334 -21.71 -29.84 -13.92
CA LYS A 334 -21.19 -29.24 -12.67
C LYS A 334 -20.78 -27.77 -12.82
N GLY A 335 -20.86 -27.22 -14.05
CA GLY A 335 -20.48 -25.85 -14.34
C GLY A 335 -19.00 -25.59 -14.07
N TYR A 336 -18.65 -24.37 -13.68
CA TYR A 336 -17.26 -24.00 -13.40
C TYR A 336 -16.95 -23.85 -11.90
N VAL A 337 -15.68 -23.74 -11.51
CA VAL A 337 -15.31 -23.33 -10.15
C VAL A 337 -15.68 -21.85 -9.96
N VAL A 338 -16.42 -21.56 -8.89
CA VAL A 338 -16.84 -20.20 -8.53
C VAL A 338 -15.90 -19.60 -7.49
N SER A 339 -15.47 -20.42 -6.53
CA SER A 339 -14.61 -19.97 -5.44
C SER A 339 -13.72 -21.10 -4.98
N ALA A 340 -12.53 -20.73 -4.51
CA ALA A 340 -11.62 -21.63 -3.85
C ALA A 340 -10.91 -20.91 -2.71
N PHE A 341 -10.75 -21.57 -1.57
CA PHE A 341 -10.13 -21.00 -0.38
C PHE A 341 -9.28 -22.03 0.34
N MET A 342 -8.19 -21.58 0.96
CA MET A 342 -7.50 -22.38 1.97
C MET A 342 -8.31 -22.38 3.27
N VAL A 343 -8.72 -23.56 3.71
CA VAL A 343 -9.62 -23.72 4.87
C VAL A 343 -9.06 -24.68 5.89
N GLY A 344 -9.22 -24.33 7.17
CA GLY A 344 -9.08 -25.21 8.32
C GLY A 344 -10.31 -26.11 8.49
N ILE A 345 -10.21 -27.13 9.35
CA ILE A 345 -11.32 -28.07 9.59
C ILE A 345 -12.49 -27.45 10.36
N ASP A 346 -12.20 -26.41 11.14
CA ASP A 346 -13.15 -25.70 12.01
C ASP A 346 -13.78 -24.47 11.36
N ASP A 347 -13.35 -24.15 10.14
CA ASP A 347 -13.94 -23.10 9.33
C ASP A 347 -15.36 -23.46 8.87
N GLU A 348 -16.10 -22.45 8.44
CA GLU A 348 -17.39 -22.60 7.82
C GLU A 348 -17.46 -21.80 6.51
N ILE A 349 -18.37 -22.19 5.62
CA ILE A 349 -18.65 -21.42 4.42
C ILE A 349 -20.12 -21.01 4.36
N VAL A 350 -20.36 -19.87 3.74
CA VAL A 350 -21.70 -19.43 3.32
C VAL A 350 -21.71 -19.37 1.81
N ALA A 351 -22.55 -20.20 1.19
CA ALA A 351 -22.75 -20.21 -0.27
C ALA A 351 -24.11 -19.62 -0.62
N VAL A 352 -24.16 -18.84 -1.69
CA VAL A 352 -25.35 -18.12 -2.14
C VAL A 352 -25.62 -18.44 -3.60
N THR A 353 -26.88 -18.64 -3.97
CA THR A 353 -27.30 -18.81 -5.36
C THR A 353 -27.63 -17.49 -6.05
N SER A 354 -27.67 -17.50 -7.38
CA SER A 354 -28.19 -16.39 -8.18
C SER A 354 -29.66 -16.04 -7.87
N GLY A 355 -30.44 -17.00 -7.33
CA GLY A 355 -31.79 -16.77 -6.82
C GLY A 355 -31.87 -16.24 -5.39
N GLY A 356 -30.73 -16.02 -4.72
CA GLY A 356 -30.67 -15.49 -3.36
C GLY A 356 -30.85 -16.53 -2.24
N ALA A 357 -30.94 -17.82 -2.56
CA ALA A 357 -30.91 -18.86 -1.55
C ALA A 357 -29.51 -18.92 -0.91
N THR A 358 -29.45 -19.08 0.41
CA THR A 358 -28.20 -19.07 1.17
C THR A 358 -28.09 -20.33 2.03
N ILE A 359 -26.92 -20.96 2.07
CA ILE A 359 -26.62 -22.10 2.93
C ILE A 359 -25.31 -21.88 3.69
N ARG A 360 -25.32 -22.16 4.99
CA ARG A 360 -24.12 -22.19 5.84
C ARG A 360 -23.73 -23.64 6.09
N THR A 361 -22.48 -23.98 5.83
CA THR A 361 -21.96 -25.36 5.94
C THR A 361 -20.61 -25.36 6.63
N GLU A 362 -20.45 -26.18 7.67
CA GLU A 362 -19.14 -26.40 8.30
C GLU A 362 -18.21 -27.15 7.34
N VAL A 363 -16.95 -26.70 7.26
CA VAL A 363 -15.95 -27.25 6.33
C VAL A 363 -15.67 -28.73 6.61
N ARG A 364 -15.72 -29.16 7.88
CA ARG A 364 -15.61 -30.57 8.28
C ARG A 364 -16.62 -31.51 7.61
N ASN A 365 -17.83 -31.01 7.31
CA ASN A 365 -18.89 -31.81 6.67
C ASN A 365 -18.69 -31.96 5.16
N ILE A 366 -17.77 -31.19 4.57
CA ILE A 366 -17.41 -31.30 3.15
C ILE A 366 -16.35 -32.40 3.01
N SER A 367 -16.56 -33.33 2.08
CA SER A 367 -15.68 -34.48 1.89
C SER A 367 -14.27 -34.06 1.45
N SER A 368 -13.26 -34.64 2.10
CA SER A 368 -11.86 -34.59 1.66
C SER A 368 -11.64 -35.65 0.58
N GLN A 369 -11.21 -35.22 -0.60
CA GLN A 369 -11.09 -36.09 -1.78
C GLN A 369 -9.82 -35.76 -2.57
N GLY A 370 -9.36 -36.72 -3.37
CA GLY A 370 -8.23 -36.52 -4.28
C GLY A 370 -8.49 -35.44 -5.35
N ARG A 371 -7.42 -35.01 -6.00
CA ARG A 371 -7.42 -34.01 -7.09
C ARG A 371 -8.40 -34.31 -8.23
N THR A 372 -8.49 -35.57 -8.65
CA THR A 372 -9.31 -35.99 -9.80
C THR A 372 -10.77 -36.22 -9.46
N ALA A 373 -11.16 -36.06 -8.20
CA ALA A 373 -12.55 -36.18 -7.79
C ALA A 373 -13.37 -34.97 -8.27
N THR A 374 -14.68 -35.17 -8.37
CA THR A 374 -15.64 -34.14 -8.86
C THR A 374 -16.36 -33.42 -7.72
N GLY A 375 -16.11 -33.80 -6.47
CA GLY A 375 -16.78 -33.26 -5.29
C GLY A 375 -18.17 -33.82 -5.01
N VAL A 376 -18.59 -33.63 -3.76
CA VAL A 376 -19.91 -33.97 -3.22
C VAL A 376 -20.83 -32.76 -3.33
N ARG A 377 -22.15 -32.98 -3.19
CA ARG A 377 -23.10 -31.87 -3.17
C ARG A 377 -22.96 -31.13 -1.84
N VAL A 378 -22.65 -29.84 -1.90
CA VAL A 378 -22.60 -28.93 -0.75
C VAL A 378 -23.89 -28.13 -0.67
N MET A 379 -24.43 -27.74 -1.83
CA MET A 379 -25.68 -27.00 -1.96
C MET A 379 -26.55 -27.61 -3.04
N THR A 380 -27.86 -27.70 -2.80
CA THR A 380 -28.83 -27.95 -3.87
C THR A 380 -29.14 -26.62 -4.54
N VAL A 381 -28.99 -26.59 -5.86
CA VAL A 381 -29.25 -25.41 -6.69
C VAL A 381 -30.45 -25.74 -7.58
N ASP A 382 -31.44 -24.84 -7.59
CA ASP A 382 -32.64 -24.99 -8.40
C ASP A 382 -32.32 -24.89 -9.90
N GLU A 383 -33.21 -25.42 -10.74
CA GLU A 383 -33.01 -25.43 -12.19
C GLU A 383 -32.90 -24.00 -12.74
N GLY A 384 -31.86 -23.75 -13.53
CA GLY A 384 -31.55 -22.42 -14.07
C GLY A 384 -30.82 -21.47 -13.09
N GLN A 385 -30.63 -21.85 -11.83
CA GLN A 385 -29.81 -21.10 -10.88
C GLN A 385 -28.38 -21.64 -10.82
N THR A 386 -27.45 -20.82 -10.31
CA THR A 386 -26.07 -21.18 -10.04
C THR A 386 -25.65 -20.65 -8.68
N VAL A 387 -24.63 -21.24 -8.07
CA VAL A 387 -23.91 -20.60 -6.96
C VAL A 387 -23.24 -19.35 -7.51
N SER A 388 -23.58 -18.19 -6.94
CA SER A 388 -23.09 -16.88 -7.35
C SER A 388 -21.86 -16.45 -6.54
N SER A 389 -21.84 -16.76 -5.25
CA SER A 389 -20.75 -16.39 -4.35
C SER A 389 -20.62 -17.39 -3.20
N VAL A 390 -19.39 -17.50 -2.67
CA VAL A 390 -19.08 -18.25 -1.47
C VAL A 390 -18.18 -17.38 -0.61
N ALA A 391 -18.51 -17.25 0.66
CA ALA A 391 -17.70 -16.56 1.66
C ALA A 391 -17.16 -17.56 2.67
N LEU A 392 -15.89 -17.40 3.06
CA LEU A 392 -15.26 -18.13 4.15
C LEU A 392 -15.52 -17.40 5.47
N ILE A 393 -15.96 -18.15 6.47
CA ILE A 393 -16.03 -17.73 7.85
C ILE A 393 -14.95 -18.53 8.57
N LEU A 394 -13.91 -17.84 9.02
CA LEU A 394 -12.84 -18.46 9.81
C LEU A 394 -13.44 -19.00 11.11
N GLY A 395 -13.10 -20.23 11.47
CA GLY A 395 -13.31 -20.74 12.81
C GLY A 395 -12.58 -19.84 13.79
N GLY A 396 -13.19 -19.51 14.92
CA GLY A 396 -12.54 -18.66 15.91
C GLY A 396 -11.25 -19.31 16.38
N ASP A 397 -10.11 -18.70 16.04
CA ASP A 397 -8.85 -18.91 16.73
C ASP A 397 -8.99 -18.22 18.09
N ASP A 398 -9.50 -18.97 19.08
CA ASP A 398 -9.25 -18.66 20.48
C ASP A 398 -7.82 -19.13 20.80
N GLU A 399 -6.83 -18.39 20.31
CA GLU A 399 -5.51 -18.25 20.96
C GLU A 399 -5.15 -16.77 21.12
#